data_AF-A0A091H7Y5-F1
#
_entry.id   AF-A0A091H7Y5-F1
#
_cell.length_a   1.000
_cell.length_b   1.000
_cell.length_c   1.000
_cell.angle_alpha   90.00
_cell.angle_beta   90.00
_cell.angle_gamma   90.00
#
_symmetry.space_group_name_H-M   'P 1'
#
loop_
_entity.id
_entity.type
_entity.pdbx_description
1 polymer ?
#
loop_
_entity_poly.entity_id
_entity_poly.type
_entity_poly.pdbx_seq_one_letter_code
_entity_poly.pdbx_strand_id
1 'polypeptide(L)'
;LLVFFTVVNVSVGLLAAFAYFLTYVASFHLAFLFAVRVHGGLGFLGGVLVALKQTMGDSTVLKVPQVRMKAVPMLLLLLLVLLRLAALVESNVLASYGFGVLSSWVYLRFYQRHSRGRGDMSDHFAFATFFPEILQPVVGLVANVVHSILVKVKVCRKTIKRYDVGAPSSITISLPGTDPQDAERRR
;
A
#
# COMPACT_ATOMS: atom_id res chain seq x y z
N LEU A 1 10.38 -10.06 -11.17
CA LEU A 1 11.27 -9.27 -10.28
C LEU A 1 11.76 -7.99 -10.96
N LEU A 2 12.29 -8.03 -12.19
CA LEU A 2 12.77 -6.83 -12.90
C LEU A 2 11.69 -5.75 -13.06
N VAL A 3 10.48 -6.11 -13.52
CA VAL A 3 9.37 -5.13 -13.64
C VAL A 3 9.06 -4.46 -12.30
N PHE A 4 9.03 -5.23 -11.21
CA PHE A 4 8.82 -4.70 -9.87
C PHE A 4 9.94 -3.74 -9.46
N PHE A 5 11.19 -4.14 -9.65
CA PHE A 5 12.36 -3.29 -9.38
C PHE A 5 12.28 -1.97 -10.17
N THR A 6 12.03 -2.02 -11.48
CA THR A 6 11.94 -0.83 -12.32
C THR A 6 10.80 0.08 -11.88
N VAL A 7 9.60 -0.47 -11.68
CA VAL A 7 8.43 0.33 -11.28
C VAL A 7 8.66 1.02 -9.94
N VAL A 8 9.16 0.30 -8.93
CA VAL A 8 9.43 0.87 -7.61
C VAL A 8 10.50 1.96 -7.69
N ASN A 9 11.65 1.69 -8.32
CA ASN A 9 12.75 2.66 -8.39
C ASN A 9 12.38 3.93 -9.19
N VAL A 10 11.71 3.77 -10.32
CA VAL A 10 11.23 4.92 -11.12
C VAL A 10 10.19 5.72 -10.33
N SER A 11 9.26 5.05 -9.65
CA SER A 11 8.25 5.73 -8.83
C SER A 11 8.88 6.47 -7.66
N VAL A 12 9.87 5.87 -6.97
CA VAL A 12 10.61 6.52 -5.89
C VAL A 12 11.36 7.75 -6.41
N GLY A 13 12.05 7.63 -7.55
CA GLY A 13 12.75 8.75 -8.17
C GLY A 13 11.81 9.90 -8.51
N LEU A 14 10.66 9.61 -9.14
CA LEU A 14 9.67 10.63 -9.50
C LEU A 14 9.00 11.27 -8.28
N LEU A 15 8.58 10.47 -7.30
CA LEU A 15 7.94 10.97 -6.07
C LEU A 15 8.93 11.80 -5.24
N ALA A 16 10.18 11.36 -5.14
CA ALA A 16 11.21 12.11 -4.44
C ALA A 16 11.54 13.41 -5.16
N ALA A 17 11.73 13.39 -6.48
CA ALA A 17 11.96 14.60 -7.27
C ALA A 17 10.81 15.61 -7.10
N PHE A 18 9.56 15.14 -7.15
CA PHE A 18 8.39 15.98 -6.94
C PHE A 18 8.33 16.55 -5.51
N ALA A 19 8.58 15.73 -4.49
CA ALA A 19 8.56 16.16 -3.09
C ALA A 19 9.68 17.19 -2.78
N TYR A 20 10.89 16.97 -3.28
CA TYR A 20 12.00 17.93 -3.10
C TYR A 20 11.79 19.19 -3.92
N PHE A 21 11.18 19.11 -5.10
CA PHE A 21 10.77 20.29 -5.86
C PHE A 21 9.74 21.13 -5.09
N LEU A 22 8.71 20.51 -4.50
CA LEU A 22 7.74 21.23 -3.66
C LEU A 22 8.40 21.84 -2.42
N THR A 23 9.34 21.13 -1.81
CA THR A 23 10.10 21.62 -0.66
C THR A 23 10.96 22.82 -1.05
N TYR A 24 11.58 22.78 -2.23
CA TYR A 24 12.29 23.92 -2.80
C TYR A 24 11.36 25.11 -3.04
N VAL A 25 10.19 24.92 -3.64
CA VAL A 25 9.22 26.02 -3.87
C VAL A 25 8.78 26.65 -2.54
N ALA A 26 8.63 25.87 -1.48
CA ALA A 26 8.24 26.37 -0.17
C ALA A 26 9.39 27.07 0.59
N SER A 27 10.62 26.57 0.48
CA SER A 27 11.77 27.05 1.27
C SER A 27 12.71 27.98 0.50
N PHE A 28 12.65 28.01 -0.83
CA PHE A 28 13.60 28.68 -1.74
C PHE A 28 15.07 28.28 -1.55
N HIS A 29 15.33 27.12 -0.94
CA HIS A 29 16.67 26.62 -0.69
C HIS A 29 17.12 25.66 -1.81
N LEU A 30 18.02 26.13 -2.67
CA LEU A 30 18.56 25.39 -3.81
C LEU A 30 19.24 24.05 -3.42
N ALA A 31 19.68 23.91 -2.17
CA ALA A 31 20.26 22.67 -1.66
C ALA A 31 19.32 21.45 -1.84
N PHE A 32 18.00 21.64 -1.75
CA PHE A 32 17.04 20.54 -1.94
C PHE A 32 17.00 20.00 -3.37
N LEU A 33 17.35 20.81 -4.37
CA LEU A 33 17.38 20.40 -5.78
C LEU A 33 18.71 19.76 -6.17
N PHE A 34 19.83 20.30 -5.68
CA PHE A 34 21.16 19.95 -6.19
C PHE A 34 22.04 19.17 -5.21
N ALA A 35 21.85 19.34 -3.90
CA ALA A 35 22.67 18.67 -2.90
C ALA A 35 22.09 17.31 -2.46
N VAL A 36 20.75 17.18 -2.49
CA VAL A 36 20.09 15.96 -2.07
C VAL A 36 20.15 14.90 -3.17
N ARG A 37 20.84 13.79 -2.88
CA ARG A 37 20.89 12.62 -3.74
C ARG A 37 19.99 11.52 -3.19
N VAL A 38 19.09 11.04 -4.05
CA VAL A 38 18.13 9.98 -3.75
C VAL A 38 18.61 8.72 -4.46
N HIS A 39 18.85 7.67 -3.68
CA HIS A 39 19.29 6.39 -4.21
C HIS A 39 18.17 5.37 -4.15
N GLY A 40 18.00 4.60 -5.22
CA GLY A 40 16.93 3.62 -5.35
C GLY A 40 17.04 2.40 -4.43
N GLY A 41 18.25 2.08 -3.95
CA GLY A 41 18.50 0.87 -3.15
C GLY A 41 17.66 0.80 -1.86
N LEU A 42 17.54 1.90 -1.14
CA LEU A 42 16.76 1.95 0.10
C LEU A 42 15.24 1.91 -0.16
N GLY A 43 14.79 2.57 -1.23
CA GLY A 43 13.40 2.48 -1.67
C GLY A 43 13.04 1.06 -2.13
N PHE A 44 13.96 0.39 -2.82
CA PHE A 44 13.80 -1.01 -3.20
C PHE A 44 13.75 -1.94 -1.99
N LEU A 45 14.60 -1.72 -0.97
CA LEU A 45 14.54 -2.48 0.28
C LEU A 45 13.16 -2.36 0.96
N GLY A 46 12.63 -1.14 1.05
CA GLY A 46 11.26 -0.90 1.54
C GLY A 46 10.22 -1.65 0.71
N GLY A 47 10.37 -1.62 -0.61
CA GLY A 47 9.48 -2.35 -1.51
C GLY A 47 9.55 -3.87 -1.33
N VAL A 48 10.74 -4.44 -1.18
CA VAL A 48 10.97 -5.87 -0.94
C VAL A 48 10.32 -6.29 0.38
N LEU A 49 10.43 -5.51 1.45
CA LEU A 49 9.77 -5.82 2.73
C LEU A 49 8.25 -5.89 2.60
N VAL A 50 7.65 -5.00 1.80
CA VAL A 50 6.22 -5.06 1.47
C VAL A 50 5.88 -6.33 0.69
N ALA A 51 6.70 -6.70 -0.29
CA ALA A 51 6.52 -7.93 -1.07
C ALA A 51 6.65 -9.18 -0.19
N LEU A 52 7.61 -9.21 0.74
CA LEU A 52 7.75 -10.30 1.70
C LEU A 52 6.53 -10.41 2.63
N LYS A 53 5.95 -9.29 3.06
CA LYS A 53 4.68 -9.33 3.81
C LYS A 53 3.58 -10.01 3.00
N GLN A 54 3.50 -9.73 1.70
CA GLN A 54 2.50 -10.36 0.83
C GLN A 54 2.74 -11.86 0.68
N THR A 55 3.99 -12.34 0.62
CA THR A 55 4.30 -13.76 0.45
C THR A 55 4.27 -14.57 1.75
N MET A 56 4.73 -13.98 2.86
CA MET A 56 4.86 -14.66 4.16
C MET A 56 3.65 -14.49 5.09
N GLY A 57 2.69 -13.63 4.75
CA GLY A 57 1.48 -13.42 5.54
C GLY A 57 1.77 -12.98 6.99
N ASP A 58 1.10 -13.60 7.97
CA ASP A 58 1.24 -13.30 9.41
C ASP A 58 2.31 -14.15 10.12
N SER A 59 3.34 -14.59 9.37
CA SER A 59 4.46 -15.33 9.94
C SER A 59 5.20 -14.48 10.99
N THR A 60 5.50 -15.08 12.14
CA THR A 60 6.33 -14.47 13.18
C THR A 60 7.79 -14.49 12.74
N VAL A 61 8.39 -13.31 12.57
CA VAL A 61 9.79 -13.15 12.12
C VAL A 61 10.75 -13.32 13.28
N LEU A 62 10.43 -12.71 14.42
CA LEU A 62 11.11 -12.94 15.68
C LEU A 62 10.12 -13.53 16.68
N LYS A 63 10.54 -14.59 17.37
CA LYS A 63 9.79 -15.16 18.49
C LYS A 63 9.96 -14.35 19.77
N VAL A 64 11.09 -13.65 19.95
CA VAL A 64 11.39 -12.84 21.14
C VAL A 64 12.25 -11.63 20.74
N PRO A 65 11.74 -10.38 20.79
CA PRO A 65 10.34 -9.98 21.00
C PRO A 65 9.43 -10.44 19.85
N GLN A 66 8.14 -10.71 20.11
CA GLN A 66 7.19 -11.19 19.10
C GLN A 66 6.93 -10.13 18.00
N VAL A 67 7.72 -10.17 16.93
CA VAL A 67 7.56 -9.28 15.77
C VAL A 67 6.97 -10.08 14.63
N ARG A 68 5.75 -9.70 14.24
CA ARG A 68 5.06 -10.27 13.07
C ARG A 68 5.57 -9.59 11.79
N MET A 69 5.67 -10.34 10.69
CA MET A 69 6.18 -9.82 9.41
C MET A 69 5.38 -8.62 8.92
N LYS A 70 4.08 -8.57 9.23
CA LYS A 70 3.21 -7.44 8.91
C LYS A 70 3.69 -6.10 9.47
N ALA A 71 4.34 -6.09 10.63
CA ALA A 71 4.80 -4.89 11.30
C ALA A 71 6.20 -4.45 10.85
N VAL A 72 6.99 -5.35 10.24
CA VAL A 72 8.41 -5.08 9.90
C VAL A 72 8.60 -3.86 9.00
N PRO A 73 7.84 -3.66 7.90
CA PRO A 73 8.02 -2.48 7.06
C PRO A 73 7.77 -1.16 7.83
N MET A 74 6.79 -1.15 8.73
CA MET A 74 6.43 0.05 9.48
C MET A 74 7.32 0.25 10.71
N LEU A 75 7.80 -0.81 11.34
CA LEU A 75 8.79 -0.71 12.41
C LEU A 75 10.10 -0.13 11.90
N LEU A 76 10.54 -0.55 10.71
CA LEU A 76 11.72 0.03 10.09
C LEU A 76 11.47 1.50 9.69
N LEU A 77 10.29 1.83 9.18
CA LEU A 77 9.91 3.22 8.93
C LEU A 77 9.95 4.05 10.23
N LEU A 78 9.38 3.54 11.31
CA LEU A 78 9.37 4.20 12.62
C LEU A 78 10.79 4.38 13.14
N LEU A 79 11.64 3.37 13.03
CA LEU A 79 13.05 3.45 13.39
C LEU A 79 13.76 4.56 12.61
N LEU A 80 13.56 4.63 11.28
CA LEU A 80 14.13 5.71 10.45
C LEU A 80 13.61 7.10 10.85
N VAL A 81 12.33 7.22 11.23
CA VAL A 81 11.77 8.48 11.76
C VAL A 81 12.45 8.86 13.08
N LEU A 82 12.62 7.92 14.02
CA LEU A 82 13.29 8.17 15.30
C LEU A 82 14.75 8.57 15.10
N LEU A 83 15.48 7.86 14.23
CA LEU A 83 16.86 8.21 13.88
C LEU A 83 16.93 9.60 13.22
N ARG A 84 15.94 9.97 12.41
CA ARG A 84 15.85 11.30 11.81
C ARG A 84 15.58 12.38 12.86
N LEU A 85 14.71 12.12 13.83
CA LEU A 85 14.44 13.05 14.95
C LEU A 85 15.67 13.25 15.83
N ALA A 86 16.46 12.20 16.02
CA ALA A 86 17.75 12.29 16.70
C ALA A 86 18.86 12.92 15.83
N ALA A 87 18.56 13.32 14.58
CA ALA A 87 19.49 13.86 13.60
C ALA A 87 20.65 12.92 13.21
N LEU A 88 20.49 11.60 13.41
CA LEU A 88 21.47 10.58 12.98
C LEU A 88 21.36 10.24 11.49
N VAL A 89 20.23 10.54 10.87
CA VAL A 89 19.92 10.15 9.48
C VAL A 89 19.39 11.34 8.69
N GLU A 90 19.79 11.44 7.43
CA GLU A 90 19.33 12.47 6.50
C GLU A 90 17.86 12.24 6.04
N SER A 91 17.18 13.32 5.64
CA SER A 91 15.79 13.25 5.18
C SER A 91 15.60 12.42 3.90
N ASN A 92 16.62 12.28 3.06
CA ASN A 92 16.60 11.45 1.85
C ASN A 92 16.40 9.97 2.14
N VAL A 93 16.98 9.44 3.21
CA VAL A 93 16.83 8.04 3.61
C VAL A 93 15.38 7.77 3.97
N LEU A 94 14.79 8.63 4.81
CA LEU A 94 13.38 8.49 5.19
C LEU A 94 12.44 8.63 3.98
N ALA A 95 12.67 9.62 3.12
CA ALA A 95 11.87 9.83 1.91
C ALA A 95 11.98 8.64 0.94
N SER A 96 13.19 8.16 0.68
CA SER A 96 13.44 7.03 -0.23
C SER A 96 12.74 5.77 0.27
N TYR A 97 12.87 5.46 1.56
CA TYR A 97 12.23 4.29 2.16
C TYR A 97 10.70 4.41 2.13
N GLY A 98 10.16 5.56 2.57
CA GLY A 98 8.72 5.81 2.61
C GLY A 98 8.06 5.74 1.24
N PHE A 99 8.65 6.40 0.24
CA PHE A 99 8.16 6.32 -1.14
C PHE A 99 8.32 4.91 -1.73
N GLY A 100 9.34 4.16 -1.33
CA GLY A 100 9.54 2.77 -1.72
C GLY A 100 8.45 1.84 -1.19
N VAL A 101 8.12 1.97 0.10
CA VAL A 101 7.02 1.23 0.74
C VAL A 101 5.68 1.58 0.08
N LEU A 102 5.40 2.87 -0.11
CA LEU A 102 4.14 3.33 -0.72
C LEU A 102 4.00 2.85 -2.18
N SER A 103 5.01 3.08 -3.01
CA SER A 103 4.99 2.68 -4.43
C SER A 103 4.89 1.17 -4.60
N SER A 104 5.62 0.40 -3.80
CA SER A 104 5.53 -1.06 -3.78
C SER A 104 4.14 -1.54 -3.35
N TRP A 105 3.58 -0.96 -2.29
CA TRP A 105 2.22 -1.30 -1.84
C TRP A 105 1.19 -1.03 -2.93
N VAL A 106 1.23 0.14 -3.57
CA VAL A 106 0.34 0.48 -4.69
C VAL A 106 0.51 -0.51 -5.85
N TYR A 107 1.75 -0.83 -6.22
CA TYR A 107 2.03 -1.76 -7.30
C TYR A 107 1.49 -3.16 -7.01
N LEU A 108 1.75 -3.70 -5.81
CA LEU A 108 1.32 -5.04 -5.42
C LEU A 108 -0.19 -5.13 -5.22
N ARG A 109 -0.80 -4.08 -4.66
CA ARG A 109 -2.25 -3.99 -4.41
C ARG A 109 -3.06 -3.90 -5.70
N PHE A 110 -2.62 -3.09 -6.68
CA PHE A 110 -3.45 -2.74 -7.84
C PHE A 110 -2.91 -3.23 -9.19
N TYR A 111 -1.59 -3.33 -9.35
CA TYR A 111 -0.95 -3.48 -10.66
C TYR A 111 -0.31 -4.83 -10.92
N GLN A 112 0.06 -5.57 -9.87
CA GLN A 112 0.72 -6.87 -10.03
C GLN A 112 -0.16 -7.82 -10.85
N ARG A 113 0.37 -8.30 -11.98
CA ARG A 113 -0.38 -9.20 -12.85
C ARG A 113 -0.37 -10.61 -12.26
N HIS A 114 -1.55 -11.17 -12.02
CA HIS A 114 -1.72 -12.55 -11.59
C HIS A 114 -2.56 -13.32 -12.61
N SER A 115 -2.48 -14.66 -12.61
CA SER A 115 -3.26 -15.50 -13.53
C SER A 115 -4.78 -15.37 -13.31
N ARG A 116 -5.21 -15.09 -12.07
CA ARG A 116 -6.61 -14.93 -11.66
C ARG A 116 -7.11 -13.47 -11.64
N GLY A 117 -6.28 -12.49 -11.99
CA GLY A 117 -6.67 -11.07 -11.92
C GLY A 117 -5.49 -10.08 -11.81
N ARG A 118 -5.79 -8.84 -11.42
CA ARG A 118 -4.79 -7.80 -11.16
C ARG A 118 -4.77 -7.43 -9.67
N GLY A 119 -3.57 -7.44 -9.10
CA GLY A 119 -3.28 -7.06 -7.73
C GLY A 119 -3.79 -8.07 -6.70
N ASP A 120 -3.43 -7.82 -5.44
CA ASP A 120 -4.01 -8.48 -4.28
C ASP A 120 -5.01 -7.51 -3.62
N MET A 121 -6.31 -7.81 -3.70
CA MET A 121 -7.40 -7.00 -3.11
C MET A 121 -7.87 -7.50 -1.75
N SER A 122 -7.16 -8.46 -1.12
CA SER A 122 -7.54 -9.02 0.18
C SER A 122 -7.47 -8.00 1.32
N ASP A 123 -8.37 -8.05 2.30
CA ASP A 123 -8.29 -7.14 3.46
C ASP A 123 -7.02 -7.38 4.29
N HIS A 124 -6.41 -8.56 4.19
CA HIS A 124 -5.11 -8.88 4.79
C HIS A 124 -3.95 -8.03 4.24
N PHE A 125 -4.02 -7.58 2.99
CA PHE A 125 -3.02 -6.71 2.37
C PHE A 125 -3.43 -5.22 2.34
N ALA A 126 -4.38 -4.81 3.18
CA ALA A 126 -4.69 -3.40 3.38
C ALA A 126 -3.50 -2.63 3.99
N PHE A 127 -3.36 -1.35 3.66
CA PHE A 127 -2.30 -0.51 4.23
C PHE A 127 -2.38 -0.42 5.78
N ALA A 128 -3.60 -0.53 6.33
CA ALA A 128 -3.81 -0.58 7.78
C ALA A 128 -3.14 -1.78 8.45
N THR A 129 -3.12 -2.96 7.81
CA THR A 129 -2.55 -4.18 8.43
C THR A 129 -1.04 -4.14 8.57
N PHE A 130 -0.36 -3.13 8.01
CA PHE A 130 1.04 -2.88 8.27
C PHE A 130 1.30 -2.29 9.66
N PHE A 131 0.26 -1.79 10.33
CA PHE A 131 0.32 -1.17 11.65
C PHE A 131 -0.28 -2.09 12.72
N PRO A 132 0.15 -1.94 13.99
CA PRO A 132 -0.46 -2.68 15.10
C PRO A 132 -1.95 -2.36 15.24
N GLU A 133 -2.72 -3.29 15.80
CA GLU A 133 -4.20 -3.26 15.84
C GLU A 133 -4.77 -1.96 16.42
N ILE A 134 -4.08 -1.35 17.39
CA ILE A 134 -4.48 -0.06 17.98
C ILE A 134 -4.47 1.09 16.95
N LEU A 135 -3.54 1.07 15.98
CA LEU A 135 -3.38 2.12 14.97
C LEU A 135 -4.14 1.83 13.67
N GLN A 136 -4.62 0.59 13.48
CA GLN A 136 -5.38 0.19 12.29
C GLN A 136 -6.59 1.08 11.95
N PRO A 137 -7.44 1.55 12.89
CA PRO A 137 -8.58 2.38 12.52
C PRO A 137 -8.17 3.76 11.98
N VAL A 138 -7.13 4.37 12.57
CA VAL A 138 -6.61 5.67 12.13
C VAL A 138 -5.95 5.54 10.76
N VAL A 139 -5.13 4.51 10.58
CA VAL A 139 -4.48 4.25 9.30
C VAL A 139 -5.47 3.79 8.23
N GLY A 140 -6.53 3.07 8.61
CA GLY A 140 -7.60 2.67 7.70
C GLY A 140 -8.29 3.88 7.07
N LEU A 141 -8.50 4.95 7.83
CA LEU A 141 -9.01 6.21 7.30
C LEU A 141 -8.04 6.82 6.27
N VAL A 142 -6.75 6.90 6.60
CA VAL A 142 -5.72 7.44 5.70
C VAL A 142 -5.59 6.57 4.43
N ALA A 143 -5.63 5.25 4.57
CA ALA A 143 -5.58 4.30 3.47
C ALA A 143 -6.80 4.46 2.54
N ASN A 144 -7.99 4.72 3.09
CA ASN A 144 -9.19 5.02 2.32
C ASN A 144 -9.10 6.35 1.58
N VAL A 145 -8.46 7.37 2.18
CA VAL A 145 -8.17 8.64 1.51
C VAL A 145 -7.17 8.46 0.38
N VAL A 146 -6.07 7.75 0.62
CA VAL A 146 -5.07 7.41 -0.41
C VAL A 146 -5.72 6.61 -1.54
N HIS A 147 -6.54 5.60 -1.23
CA HIS A 147 -7.31 4.84 -2.22
C HIS A 147 -8.27 5.75 -3.00
N SER A 148 -8.98 6.66 -2.33
CA SER A 148 -9.89 7.60 -2.98
C SER A 148 -9.16 8.58 -3.90
N ILE A 149 -7.96 9.02 -3.52
CA ILE A 149 -7.08 9.85 -4.35
C ILE A 149 -6.59 9.04 -5.56
N LEU A 150 -6.11 7.81 -5.36
CA LEU A 150 -5.66 6.94 -6.46
C LEU A 150 -6.80 6.58 -7.45
N VAL A 151 -8.04 6.44 -6.96
CA VAL A 151 -9.23 6.25 -7.80
C VAL A 151 -9.60 7.55 -8.53
N LYS A 152 -9.52 8.72 -7.87
CA LYS A 152 -9.78 10.03 -8.49
C LYS A 152 -8.76 10.39 -9.57
N VAL A 153 -7.49 10.02 -9.39
CA VAL A 153 -6.41 10.24 -10.37
C VAL A 153 -6.51 9.26 -11.57
N LYS A 154 -7.57 8.43 -11.67
CA LYS A 154 -7.79 7.41 -12.73
C LYS A 154 -6.67 6.37 -12.88
N VAL A 155 -5.72 6.36 -11.96
CA VAL A 155 -4.65 5.35 -11.82
C VAL A 155 -5.29 4.00 -11.46
N CYS A 156 -6.32 4.01 -10.60
CA CYS A 156 -7.17 2.84 -10.34
C CYS A 156 -8.52 2.95 -11.08
N ARG A 157 -8.88 1.96 -11.91
CA ARG A 157 -10.28 1.78 -12.32
C ARG A 157 -11.06 1.23 -11.12
N LYS A 158 -12.20 1.86 -10.81
CA LYS A 158 -13.16 1.41 -9.80
C LYS A 158 -13.47 -0.07 -10.06
N THR A 159 -12.95 -0.97 -9.23
CA THR A 159 -13.16 -2.41 -9.39
C THR A 159 -14.62 -2.68 -9.01
N ILE A 160 -15.41 -3.07 -10.02
CA ILE A 160 -16.75 -3.62 -9.83
C ILE A 160 -16.54 -4.90 -9.01
N LYS A 161 -16.88 -4.88 -7.72
CA LYS A 161 -16.98 -6.11 -6.94
C LYS A 161 -18.03 -6.96 -7.62
N ARG A 162 -17.61 -8.00 -8.35
CA ARG A 162 -18.51 -9.05 -8.79
C ARG A 162 -18.82 -9.88 -7.55
N TYR A 163 -19.97 -9.59 -6.95
CA TYR A 163 -20.56 -10.49 -5.97
C TYR A 163 -21.10 -11.69 -6.73
N ASP A 164 -20.57 -12.86 -6.44
CA ASP A 164 -21.12 -14.11 -6.94
C ASP A 164 -22.41 -14.37 -6.16
N VAL A 165 -23.56 -14.30 -6.84
CA VAL A 165 -24.90 -14.41 -6.25
C VAL A 165 -25.23 -15.81 -5.70
N GLY A 166 -24.28 -16.74 -5.74
CA GLY A 166 -24.40 -18.10 -5.20
C GLY A 166 -23.89 -18.29 -3.76
N ALA A 167 -23.23 -17.30 -3.15
CA ALA A 167 -22.73 -17.40 -1.78
C ALA A 167 -23.66 -16.65 -0.80
N PRO A 168 -23.95 -17.19 0.40
CA PRO A 168 -24.86 -16.57 1.36
C PRO A 168 -24.23 -15.28 1.88
N SER A 169 -24.62 -14.16 1.28
CA SER A 169 -24.26 -12.82 1.76
C SER A 169 -25.48 -12.22 2.44
N SER A 170 -25.25 -11.46 3.51
CA SER A 170 -26.26 -10.78 4.33
C SER A 170 -27.01 -9.65 3.61
N ILE A 171 -26.84 -9.54 2.30
CA ILE A 171 -27.48 -8.53 1.46
C ILE A 171 -28.61 -9.25 0.73
N THR A 172 -29.83 -9.10 1.25
CA THR A 172 -31.04 -9.52 0.55
C THR A 172 -31.24 -8.61 -0.65
N ILE A 173 -30.77 -9.04 -1.82
CA ILE A 173 -31.07 -8.38 -3.08
C ILE A 173 -32.43 -8.90 -3.53
N SER A 174 -33.48 -8.12 -3.31
CA SER A 174 -34.79 -8.37 -3.92
C SER A 174 -34.70 -8.07 -5.42
N LEU A 175 -34.51 -9.11 -6.23
CA LEU A 175 -34.70 -8.97 -7.68
C LEU A 175 -36.22 -8.84 -7.96
N PRO A 176 -36.66 -7.82 -8.71
CA PRO A 176 -38.05 -7.75 -9.15
C PRO A 176 -38.30 -8.90 -10.15
N GLY A 177 -39.20 -9.83 -9.81
CA GLY A 177 -39.63 -10.91 -10.70
C GLY A 177 -39.26 -12.33 -10.28
N THR A 178 -38.62 -12.54 -9.13
CA THR A 178 -38.45 -13.88 -8.52
C THR A 178 -39.28 -13.98 -7.26
N ASP A 179 -40.60 -14.03 -7.43
CA ASP A 179 -41.53 -14.27 -6.33
C ASP A 179 -41.57 -15.78 -6.04
N PRO A 180 -41.22 -16.24 -4.82
CA PRO A 180 -41.24 -17.67 -4.49
C PRO A 180 -42.62 -18.33 -4.70
N GLN A 181 -43.70 -17.56 -4.71
CA GLN A 181 -45.05 -18.06 -5.02
C GLN A 181 -45.21 -18.50 -6.49
N ASP A 182 -44.46 -17.93 -7.43
CA ASP A 182 -44.51 -18.29 -8.85
C ASP A 182 -43.74 -19.59 -9.17
N ALA A 183 -42.74 -19.92 -8.33
CA ALA A 183 -42.00 -21.18 -8.43
C ALA A 183 -42.84 -22.39 -7.98
N GLU A 184 -43.75 -22.18 -7.03
CA GLU A 184 -44.63 -23.23 -6.49
C GLU A 184 -45.81 -23.56 -7.41
N ARG A 185 -46.23 -22.62 -8.28
CA ARG A 185 -47.25 -22.83 -9.32
C ARG A 185 -46.82 -23.70 -10.52
N ARG A 186 -45.53 -24.02 -10.64
CA ARG A 186 -44.96 -24.83 -11.74
C ARG A 186 -44.58 -26.25 -11.33
N ARG A 187 -44.85 -26.66 -10.08
CA ARG A 187 -44.79 -28.05 -9.63
C ARG A 187 -46.15 -28.72 -9.80
#